data_AF-T0YFW8-F1
#
_entry.id   AF-T0YFW8-F1
#
_cell.length_a   1.000
_cell.length_b   1.000
_cell.length_c   1.000
_cell.angle_alpha   90.00
_cell.angle_beta   90.00
_cell.angle_gamma   90.00
#
_symmetry.space_group_name_H-M   'P 1'
#
loop_
_entity.id
_entity.type
_entity.pdbx_description
1 polymer ?
#
loop_
_entity_poly.entity_id
_entity_poly.type
_entity_poly.pdbx_seq_one_letter_code
_entity_poly.pdbx_strand_id
1 'polypeptide(L)' 'LDRAPVALPRPDVLLHGVRSLRLRYLDATGNWQRGWPPAGATATTLPRAVAVTVQLDRLSGPLQWLFVLP' A
#
# COMPACT_ATOMS: atom_id res chain seq x y z
N LEU A 1 9.61 -19.04 -21.45
CA LEU A 1 8.89 -18.99 -20.16
C LEU A 1 9.92 -18.53 -19.13
N ASP A 2 9.90 -17.24 -18.79
CA ASP A 2 10.89 -16.66 -17.89
C ASP A 2 10.61 -17.14 -16.46
N ARG A 3 11.49 -17.97 -15.91
CA ARG A 3 11.43 -18.37 -14.49
C ARG A 3 12.38 -17.46 -13.75
N ALA A 4 11.85 -16.41 -13.12
CA ALA A 4 12.58 -15.70 -12.08
C ALA A 4 13.08 -16.74 -11.05
N PRO A 5 14.32 -16.62 -10.55
CA PRO A 5 14.83 -17.51 -9.51
C PRO A 5 13.85 -17.56 -8.34
N VAL A 6 13.58 -18.76 -7.82
CA VAL A 6 12.71 -18.96 -6.65
C VAL A 6 13.42 -18.39 -5.43
N ALA A 7 13.33 -17.08 -5.24
CA ALA A 7 13.72 -16.42 -4.00
C ALA A 7 12.62 -16.69 -2.97
N LEU A 8 12.98 -17.38 -1.89
CA LEU A 8 12.05 -17.56 -0.78
C LEU A 8 11.84 -16.21 -0.08
N PRO A 9 10.60 -15.83 0.26
CA PRO A 9 10.35 -14.57 0.96
C PRO A 9 11.02 -14.60 2.33
N ARG A 10 11.81 -13.57 2.62
CA ARG A 10 12.40 -13.36 3.95
C ARG A 10 11.61 -12.27 4.68
N PRO A 11 10.88 -12.61 5.76
CA PRO A 11 10.18 -11.61 6.53
C PRO A 11 11.17 -10.84 7.42
N ASP A 12 11.13 -9.51 7.35
CA ASP A 12 11.86 -8.61 8.25
C ASP A 12 10.88 -7.66 8.93
N VAL A 13 11.03 -7.48 10.25
CA VAL A 13 10.17 -6.58 11.01
C VAL A 13 10.69 -5.15 10.86
N LEU A 14 9.90 -4.30 10.19
CA LEU A 14 10.27 -2.91 9.93
C LEU A 14 9.84 -1.94 11.04
N LEU A 15 8.71 -2.23 11.72
CA LEU A 15 8.15 -1.34 12.73
C LEU A 15 7.32 -2.11 13.76
N HIS A 16 7.63 -1.91 15.04
CA HIS A 16 6.86 -2.47 16.16
C HIS A 16 5.80 -1.48 16.67
N GLY A 17 4.81 -1.98 17.40
CA GLY A 17 3.77 -1.14 18.03
C GLY A 17 2.80 -0.52 17.05
N VAL A 18 2.57 -1.17 15.91
CA VAL A 18 1.57 -0.77 14.91
C VAL A 18 0.20 -1.27 15.37
N ARG A 19 -0.68 -0.33 15.71
CA ARG A 19 -2.09 -0.60 16.05
C ARG A 19 -2.94 -0.81 14.81
N SER A 20 -2.70 0.00 13.77
CA SER A 20 -3.38 -0.15 12.50
C SER A 20 -2.51 0.33 11.34
N LEU A 21 -2.66 -0.35 10.21
CA LEU A 21 -2.13 0.03 8.92
C LEU A 21 -3.30 0.13 7.94
N ARG A 22 -3.39 1.24 7.20
CA ARG A 22 -4.39 1.44 6.15
C ARG A 22 -3.72 1.96 4.89
N LEU A 23 -4.10 1.35 3.78
CA LEU A 23 -3.71 1.78 2.44
C LEU A 23 -4.94 2.33 1.72
N ARG A 24 -4.76 3.45 1.01
CA ARG A 24 -5.71 3.91 -0.02
C ARG A 24 -4.96 4.18 -1.30
N TYR A 25 -5.63 3.96 -2.42
CA TYR A 25 -5.05 4.01 -3.75
C TYR A 25 -5.79 5.04 -4.58
N LEU A 26 -5.09 6.01 -5.15
CA LEU A 26 -5.68 7.03 -6.02
C LEU A 26 -5.74 6.45 -7.44
N ASP A 27 -6.93 6.25 -7.98
CA ASP A 27 -7.09 5.72 -9.32
C ASP A 27 -6.87 6.80 -10.41
N ALA A 28 -6.91 6.36 -11.68
CA ALA A 28 -6.73 7.24 -12.83
C ALA A 28 -7.81 8.35 -12.93
N THR A 29 -8.99 8.11 -12.37
CA THR A 29 -10.11 9.07 -12.34
C THR A 29 -10.04 10.05 -11.16
N GLY A 30 -9.01 9.92 -10.30
CA GLY A 30 -8.84 10.76 -9.11
C GLY A 30 -9.65 10.29 -7.90
N ASN A 31 -10.20 9.06 -7.92
CA ASN A 31 -10.97 8.51 -6.82
C ASN A 31 -10.10 7.65 -5.89
N TRP A 32 -10.35 7.74 -4.59
CA TRP A 32 -9.63 6.98 -3.56
C TRP A 32 -10.26 5.62 -3.30
N GLN A 33 -9.55 4.57 -3.69
CA GLN A 33 -9.94 3.17 -3.59
C GLN A 33 -9.39 2.52 -2.31
N ARG A 34 -10.12 1.54 -1.78
CA ARG A 34 -9.75 0.76 -0.57
C ARG A 34 -8.91 -0.49 -0.87
N GLY A 35 -8.86 -0.89 -2.13
CA GLY A 35 -8.05 -1.98 -2.63
C GLY A 35 -7.57 -1.67 -4.04
N TRP A 36 -6.48 -2.30 -4.44
CA TRP A 36 -5.96 -2.21 -5.79
C TRP A 36 -5.72 -3.61 -6.37
N PRO A 37 -6.11 -3.89 -7.63
CA PRO A 37 -6.96 -3.02 -8.45
C PRO A 37 -8.35 -2.84 -7.79
N PRO A 38 -9.14 -1.83 -8.22
CA PRO A 38 -10.54 -1.73 -7.80
C PRO A 38 -11.28 -3.04 -8.04
N ALA A 39 -12.28 -3.35 -7.22
CA ALA A 39 -13.06 -4.58 -7.38
C ALA A 39 -13.68 -4.65 -8.79
N GLY A 40 -13.46 -5.77 -9.48
CA GLY A 40 -13.93 -5.96 -10.87
C GLY A 40 -13.01 -5.35 -11.94
N ALA A 41 -11.90 -4.72 -11.56
CA ALA A 41 -10.90 -4.21 -12.50
C ALA A 41 -9.67 -5.12 -12.58
N THR A 42 -9.04 -5.14 -13.75
CA THR A 42 -7.74 -5.78 -13.96
C THR A 42 -6.62 -4.80 -13.64
N ALA A 43 -5.56 -5.25 -12.96
CA ALA A 43 -4.39 -4.43 -12.63
C ALA A 43 -3.49 -4.21 -13.87
N THR A 44 -4.01 -3.49 -14.87
CA THR A 44 -3.23 -3.11 -16.07
C THR A 44 -2.41 -1.84 -15.87
N THR A 45 -2.74 -1.07 -14.82
CA THR A 45 -2.07 0.19 -14.48
C THR A 45 -1.83 0.27 -12.98
N LEU A 46 -0.81 1.06 -12.60
CA LEU A 46 -0.56 1.43 -11.22
C LEU A 46 -1.59 2.49 -10.78
N PRO A 47 -1.90 2.58 -9.48
CA PRO A 47 -2.59 3.75 -8.98
C PRO A 47 -1.71 4.99 -9.18
N ARG A 48 -2.31 6.17 -9.30
CA ARG A 48 -1.57 7.44 -9.41
C ARG A 48 -0.79 7.77 -8.13
N ALA A 49 -1.33 7.35 -6.97
CA ALA A 49 -0.68 7.53 -5.68
C ALA A 49 -1.17 6.49 -4.66
N VAL A 50 -0.40 6.29 -3.61
CA VAL A 50 -0.77 5.48 -2.44
C VAL A 50 -0.66 6.33 -1.18
N ALA A 51 -1.76 6.42 -0.43
CA ALA A 51 -1.74 6.95 0.93
C ALA A 51 -1.54 5.80 1.91
N VAL A 52 -0.47 5.89 2.71
CA VAL A 52 -0.14 4.94 3.79
C VAL A 52 -0.42 5.63 5.11
N THR A 53 -1.40 5.13 5.85
CA THR A 53 -1.73 5.63 7.18
C THR A 53 -1.37 4.59 8.24
N VAL A 54 -0.55 4.97 9.21
CA VAL A 54 -0.10 4.11 10.32
C VAL A 54 -0.51 4.74 11.64
N GLN A 55 -1.16 3.96 12.50
CA GLN A 55 -1.38 4.36 13.89
C GLN A 55 -0.46 3.55 14.79
N LEU A 56 0.34 4.24 15.59
CA LEU A 56 1.28 3.66 16.54
C LEU A 56 0.73 3.75 17.95
N ASP A 57 1.06 2.77 18.80
CA ASP A 57 0.57 2.72 20.18
C ASP A 57 1.00 3.90 21.05
N ARG A 58 2.16 4.48 20.75
CA ARG A 58 2.77 5.57 21.52
C ARG A 58 2.44 6.97 21.01
N LEU A 59 1.72 7.07 19.89
CA LEU A 59 1.35 8.36 19.29
C LEU A 59 -0.16 8.57 19.43
N SER A 60 -0.53 9.82 19.71
CA SER A 60 -1.94 10.21 19.88
C SER A 60 -2.73 10.24 18.56
N GLY A 61 -2.04 10.34 17.42
CA GLY A 61 -2.67 10.44 16.10
C GLY A 61 -2.00 9.57 15.04
N PRO A 62 -2.67 9.38 13.89
CA PRO A 62 -2.12 8.62 12.77
C PRO A 62 -1.02 9.41 12.05
N LEU A 63 0.01 8.70 11.59
CA LEU A 63 0.98 9.18 10.63
C LEU A 63 0.48 8.86 9.22
N GLN A 64 0.60 9.81 8.29
CA GLN A 64 0.22 9.59 6.89
C GLN A 64 1.32 10.04 5.94
N TRP A 65 1.65 9.15 5.00
CA TRP A 65 2.51 9.45 3.86
C TRP A 65 1.74 9.29 2.56
N LEU A 66 2.03 10.17 1.60
CA LEU A 66 1.51 10.08 0.24
C LEU A 66 2.67 9.82 -0.71
N PHE A 67 2.61 8.70 -1.43
CA PHE A 67 3.60 8.32 -2.43
C PHE A 67 2.96 8.44 -3.81
N VAL A 68 3.48 9.34 -4.66
CA VAL A 68 3.09 9.41 -6.07
C VAL A 68 3.86 8.34 -6.84
N LEU A 69 3.15 7.60 -7.70
CA LEU A 69 3.75 6.52 -8.48
C LEU A 69 4.14 7.02 -9.88
N PRO A 70 5.22 6.48 -10.46
CA PRO A 70 5.73 6.89 -11.78
C PRO A 70 4.79 6.53 -12.92
#